data_AF-A0AAD5PBU5-F1
#
_entry.id   AF-A0AAD5PBU5-F1
#
_cell.length_a   1.000
_cell.length_b   1.000
_cell.length_c   1.000
_cell.angle_alpha   90.00
_cell.angle_beta   90.00
_cell.angle_gamma   90.00
#
_symmetry.space_group_name_H-M   'P 1'
#
loop_
_entity.id
_entity.type
_entity.pdbx_description
1 polymer ?
#
loop_
_entity_poly.entity_id
_entity_poly.type
_entity_poly.pdbx_seq_one_letter_code
_entity_poly.pdbx_strand_id
1 'polypeptide(L)'
;MVSSTEATTVNPKIKKIPSLLERSGIPPSLQPAVLTAIRAYGLTWSITTVPGVIGVFLKALIQMSRQLAKSSPLTASAPLRKALNRDLPRIIGNSFSRNGFPYLVAGALTGHHFLAFLLQHHLVKRKHTINIRRKTAVFLTAAASMWAVRRAFPNTKTLDFTFFTLVRGLDVLAHRAYDSPMIKKNVPSWMLEYGSVGVFTIACTEIMFTWFYQPELLPR
;
A
#
# COMPACT_ATOMS: atom_id res chain seq x y z
N MET A 1 -10.18 -2.17 44.64
CA MET A 1 -9.15 -1.47 43.85
C MET A 1 -8.04 -2.47 43.54
N VAL A 2 -8.08 -3.09 42.36
CA VAL A 2 -7.04 -4.03 41.90
C VAL A 2 -6.41 -3.38 40.67
N SER A 3 -5.18 -2.90 40.84
CA SER A 3 -4.39 -2.29 39.78
C SER A 3 -3.73 -3.41 38.99
N SER A 4 -4.40 -3.87 37.93
CA SER A 4 -3.88 -4.87 37.01
C SER A 4 -2.86 -4.23 36.06
N THR A 5 -1.60 -4.19 36.48
CA THR A 5 -0.47 -3.94 35.58
C THR A 5 -0.29 -5.13 34.65
N GLU A 6 -0.92 -5.09 33.48
CA GLU A 6 -0.65 -6.02 32.38
C GLU A 6 0.77 -5.76 31.85
N ALA A 7 1.72 -6.54 32.35
CA ALA A 7 3.05 -6.66 31.77
C ALA A 7 2.93 -7.34 30.40
N THR A 8 2.94 -6.55 29.34
CA THR A 8 2.99 -7.04 27.96
C THR A 8 4.28 -7.85 27.77
N THR A 9 4.18 -9.17 27.77
CA THR A 9 5.27 -10.10 27.49
C THR A 9 5.68 -9.98 26.02
N VAL A 10 6.63 -9.09 25.75
CA VAL A 10 7.22 -8.91 24.42
C VAL A 10 7.99 -10.18 24.06
N ASN A 11 7.42 -10.98 23.16
CA ASN A 11 8.00 -12.23 22.66
C ASN A 11 9.38 -11.97 22.01
N PRO A 12 10.50 -12.49 22.55
CA PRO A 12 11.85 -12.09 22.15
C PRO A 12 12.34 -12.69 20.82
N LYS A 13 11.52 -13.47 20.10
CA LYS A 13 11.98 -14.27 18.94
C LYS A 13 12.02 -13.56 17.58
N ILE A 14 11.73 -12.26 17.48
CA ILE A 14 11.85 -11.49 16.23
C ILE A 14 12.98 -10.45 16.37
N LYS A 15 14.22 -10.90 16.57
CA LYS A 15 15.41 -10.03 16.75
C LYS A 15 16.55 -10.38 15.77
N LYS A 16 16.28 -10.43 14.46
CA LYS A 16 17.36 -10.60 13.45
C LYS A 16 17.31 -9.66 12.23
N ILE A 17 16.39 -8.69 12.20
CA ILE A 17 16.37 -7.63 11.17
C ILE A 17 17.01 -6.27 11.61
N PRO A 18 17.39 -5.99 12.88
CA PRO A 18 17.84 -4.62 13.25
C PRO A 18 19.23 -4.22 12.72
N SER A 19 20.08 -5.16 12.30
CA SER A 19 21.49 -4.86 12.01
C SER A 19 21.74 -3.92 10.82
N LEU A 20 20.83 -3.87 9.83
CA LEU A 20 20.98 -2.98 8.67
C LEU A 20 20.48 -1.55 8.97
N LEU A 21 19.46 -1.41 9.82
CA LEU A 21 18.89 -0.11 10.19
C LEU A 21 19.67 0.57 11.31
N GLU A 22 20.36 -0.18 12.17
CA GLU A 22 21.24 0.40 13.19
C GLU A 22 22.43 1.15 12.58
N ARG A 23 22.90 0.74 11.40
CA ARG A 23 24.02 1.40 10.71
C ARG A 23 23.61 2.66 9.92
N SER A 24 22.32 2.90 9.70
CA SER A 24 21.87 4.01 8.83
C SER A 24 21.76 5.36 9.55
N GLY A 25 22.04 5.42 10.86
CA GLY A 25 21.92 6.65 11.65
C GLY A 25 20.47 7.11 11.88
N ILE A 26 19.47 6.28 11.53
CA ILE A 26 18.06 6.61 11.71
C ILE A 26 17.69 6.48 13.20
N PRO A 27 17.01 7.49 13.79
CA PRO A 27 16.57 7.44 15.18
C PRO A 27 15.80 6.14 15.48
N PRO A 28 16.03 5.48 16.62
CA PRO A 28 15.36 4.21 16.96
C PRO A 28 13.82 4.28 16.89
N SER A 29 13.26 5.45 17.21
CA SER A 29 11.81 5.72 17.11
C SER A 29 11.24 5.66 15.69
N LEU A 30 12.05 5.92 14.66
CA LEU A 30 11.63 5.96 13.25
C LEU A 30 11.92 4.66 12.49
N GLN A 31 12.81 3.81 13.00
CA GLN A 31 13.13 2.52 12.38
C GLN A 31 11.89 1.66 12.05
N PRO A 32 10.89 1.46 12.95
CA PRO A 32 9.71 0.68 12.61
C PRO A 32 8.87 1.32 11.51
N ALA A 33 8.79 2.66 11.47
CA ALA A 33 8.08 3.39 10.44
C ALA A 33 8.75 3.23 9.08
N VAL A 34 10.08 3.39 9.02
CA VAL A 34 10.87 3.20 7.79
C VAL A 34 10.75 1.76 7.28
N LEU A 35 10.86 0.76 8.16
CA LEU A 35 10.71 -0.63 7.77
C LEU A 35 9.31 -0.92 7.22
N THR A 36 8.28 -0.35 7.84
CA THR A 36 6.90 -0.46 7.36
C THR A 36 6.75 0.20 5.99
N ALA A 37 7.43 1.33 5.76
CA ALA A 37 7.36 2.07 4.50
C ALA A 37 8.00 1.26 3.37
N ILE A 38 9.17 0.68 3.62
CA ILE A 38 9.88 -0.19 2.67
C ILE A 38 9.02 -1.42 2.35
N ARG A 39 8.42 -2.07 3.35
CA ARG A 39 7.55 -3.23 3.14
C ARG A 39 6.31 -2.88 2.34
N ALA A 40 5.63 -1.79 2.70
CA ALA A 40 4.47 -1.29 2.00
C ALA A 40 4.80 -0.95 0.54
N TYR A 41 5.89 -0.21 0.30
CA TYR A 41 6.37 0.12 -1.02
C TYR A 41 6.66 -1.14 -1.84
N GLY A 42 7.47 -2.06 -1.31
CA GLY A 42 7.87 -3.28 -2.00
C GLY A 42 6.68 -4.18 -2.35
N LEU A 43 5.73 -4.33 -1.43
CA LEU A 43 4.52 -5.12 -1.67
C LEU A 43 3.64 -4.50 -2.75
N THR A 44 3.36 -3.19 -2.67
CA THR A 44 2.53 -2.49 -3.65
C THR A 44 3.21 -2.41 -5.02
N TRP A 45 4.52 -2.17 -5.05
CA TRP A 45 5.31 -2.22 -6.28
C TRP A 45 5.27 -3.60 -6.92
N SER A 46 5.38 -4.66 -6.11
CA SER A 46 5.30 -6.04 -6.60
C SER A 46 3.94 -6.32 -7.23
N ILE A 47 2.85 -5.99 -6.55
CA ILE A 47 1.48 -6.18 -7.06
C ILE A 47 1.28 -5.48 -8.41
N THR A 48 1.81 -4.27 -8.56
CA THR A 48 1.61 -3.46 -9.77
C THR A 48 2.57 -3.78 -10.92
N THR A 49 3.78 -4.28 -10.61
CA THR A 49 4.84 -4.46 -11.61
C THR A 49 5.04 -5.92 -12.01
N VAL A 50 4.93 -6.86 -11.06
CA VAL A 50 5.21 -8.28 -11.28
C VAL A 50 4.32 -8.89 -12.38
N PRO A 51 3.00 -8.62 -12.44
CA PRO A 51 2.16 -9.16 -13.53
C PRO A 51 2.65 -8.74 -14.93
N GLY A 52 3.10 -7.49 -15.07
CA GLY A 52 3.66 -6.98 -16.34
C GLY A 52 4.97 -7.67 -16.71
N VAL A 53 5.85 -7.89 -15.72
CA VAL A 53 7.10 -8.63 -15.90
C VAL A 53 6.82 -10.08 -16.31
N ILE A 54 5.95 -10.78 -15.58
CA ILE A 54 5.52 -12.16 -15.90
C ILE A 54 4.93 -12.21 -17.31
N GLY A 55 4.08 -11.26 -17.68
CA GLY A 55 3.48 -11.19 -19.00
C GLY A 55 4.51 -11.07 -20.13
N VAL A 56 5.58 -10.30 -19.94
CA VAL A 56 6.68 -10.20 -20.91
C VAL A 56 7.47 -11.51 -21.01
N PHE A 57 7.79 -12.14 -19.87
CA PHE A 57 8.48 -13.43 -19.86
C PHE A 57 7.65 -14.54 -20.52
N LEU A 58 6.37 -14.66 -20.19
CA LEU A 58 5.46 -15.63 -20.81
C LEU A 58 5.37 -15.42 -22.32
N LYS A 59 5.21 -14.16 -22.77
CA LYS A 59 5.20 -13.85 -24.21
C LYS A 59 6.50 -14.24 -24.90
N ALA A 60 7.65 -13.97 -24.27
CA ALA A 60 8.95 -14.33 -24.80
C ALA A 60 9.12 -15.86 -24.90
N LEU A 61 8.72 -16.60 -23.87
CA LEU A 61 8.80 -18.06 -23.84
C LEU A 61 7.89 -18.71 -24.89
N ILE A 62 6.65 -18.23 -25.05
CA ILE A 62 5.71 -18.71 -26.08
C ILE A 62 6.24 -18.41 -27.49
N GLN A 63 6.86 -17.24 -27.71
CA GLN A 63 7.46 -16.91 -29.00
C GLN A 63 8.69 -17.77 -29.29
N MET A 64 9.52 -18.01 -28.28
CA MET A 64 10.69 -18.88 -28.38
C MET A 64 10.29 -20.32 -28.71
N SER A 65 9.27 -20.88 -28.05
CA SER A 65 8.81 -22.24 -28.32
C SER A 65 8.25 -22.39 -29.75
N ARG A 66 7.52 -21.38 -30.24
CA ARG A 66 7.02 -21.33 -31.62
C ARG A 66 8.15 -21.22 -32.65
N GLN A 67 9.23 -20.51 -32.33
CA GLN A 67 10.39 -20.37 -33.22
C GLN A 67 11.27 -21.62 -33.22
N LEU A 68 11.46 -22.28 -32.07
CA LEU A 68 12.15 -23.58 -32.00
C LEU A 68 11.49 -24.63 -32.87
N ALA A 69 10.16 -24.62 -32.96
CA ALA A 69 9.41 -25.54 -33.83
C ALA A 69 9.58 -25.27 -35.34
N LYS A 70 10.02 -24.06 -35.72
CA LYS A 70 10.08 -23.63 -37.14
C LYS A 70 11.49 -23.36 -37.65
N SER A 71 12.49 -23.19 -36.79
CA SER A 71 13.76 -22.57 -37.18
C SER A 71 14.95 -23.10 -36.36
N SER A 72 16.17 -22.85 -36.85
CA SER A 72 17.44 -23.21 -36.20
C SER A 72 17.57 -22.65 -34.77
N PRO A 73 18.20 -23.39 -33.83
CA PRO A 73 18.30 -23.03 -32.41
C PRO A 73 18.98 -21.67 -32.15
N LEU A 74 19.85 -21.21 -33.05
CA LEU A 74 20.54 -19.92 -32.92
C LEU A 74 19.56 -18.73 -32.98
N THR A 75 18.52 -18.80 -33.82
CA THR A 75 17.51 -17.75 -33.97
C THR A 75 16.44 -17.75 -32.86
N ALA A 76 16.27 -18.87 -32.14
CA ALA A 76 15.22 -19.01 -31.13
C ALA A 76 15.40 -18.14 -29.88
N SER A 77 16.63 -17.68 -29.60
CA SER A 77 16.94 -16.84 -28.43
C SER A 77 16.61 -15.35 -28.62
N ALA A 78 16.37 -14.92 -29.86
CA ALA A 78 16.06 -13.53 -30.21
C ALA A 78 14.89 -12.91 -29.40
N PRO A 79 13.72 -13.57 -29.23
CA PRO A 79 12.61 -13.02 -28.45
C PRO A 79 12.95 -12.86 -26.96
N LEU A 80 13.71 -13.80 -26.38
CA LEU A 80 14.16 -13.70 -24.98
C LEU A 80 15.14 -12.55 -24.80
N ARG A 81 16.10 -12.40 -25.71
CA ARG A 81 17.08 -11.29 -25.67
C ARG A 81 16.39 -9.94 -25.82
N LYS A 82 15.38 -9.83 -26.68
CA LYS A 82 14.55 -8.63 -26.83
C LYS A 82 13.77 -8.33 -25.55
N ALA A 83 13.15 -9.34 -24.95
CA ALA A 83 12.42 -9.19 -23.69
C ALA A 83 13.34 -8.70 -22.57
N LEU A 84 14.52 -9.31 -22.41
CA LEU A 84 15.48 -8.97 -21.35
C LEU A 84 16.11 -7.60 -21.55
N ASN A 85 16.56 -7.27 -22.77
CA ASN A 85 17.36 -6.06 -23.01
C ASN A 85 16.51 -4.82 -23.28
N ARG A 86 15.25 -4.98 -23.71
CA ARG A 86 14.41 -3.86 -24.12
C ARG A 86 13.15 -3.74 -23.30
N ASP A 87 12.36 -4.81 -23.24
CA ASP A 87 11.02 -4.71 -22.69
C ASP A 87 11.04 -4.71 -21.15
N LEU A 88 11.91 -5.51 -20.51
CA LEU A 88 12.09 -5.56 -19.06
C LEU A 88 12.59 -4.23 -18.46
N PRO A 89 13.71 -3.63 -18.90
CA PRO A 89 14.17 -2.35 -18.35
C PRO A 89 13.17 -1.24 -18.63
N ARG A 90 12.41 -1.30 -19.73
CA ARG A 90 11.33 -0.35 -20.01
C ARG A 90 10.19 -0.49 -19.01
N ILE A 91 9.76 -1.71 -18.66
CA ILE A 91 8.69 -1.92 -17.66
C ILE A 91 9.16 -1.49 -16.27
N ILE A 92 10.37 -1.88 -15.87
CA ILE A 92 10.93 -1.51 -14.56
C ILE A 92 11.10 0.01 -14.48
N GLY A 93 11.70 0.63 -15.50
CA GLY A 93 11.90 2.08 -15.57
C GLY A 93 10.57 2.85 -15.58
N ASN A 94 9.59 2.38 -16.34
CA ASN A 94 8.25 2.97 -16.33
C ASN A 94 7.54 2.78 -14.98
N SER A 95 7.75 1.66 -14.30
CA SER A 95 7.19 1.44 -12.97
C SER A 95 7.76 2.47 -11.99
N PHE A 96 9.08 2.66 -11.92
CA PHE A 96 9.66 3.67 -11.02
C PHE A 96 9.28 5.12 -11.36
N SER A 97 9.24 5.47 -12.65
CA SER A 97 9.04 6.87 -13.08
C SER A 97 7.59 7.28 -13.25
N ARG A 98 6.66 6.33 -13.48
CA ARG A 98 5.26 6.63 -13.79
C ARG A 98 4.26 6.04 -12.80
N ASN A 99 4.68 5.13 -11.92
CA ASN A 99 3.81 4.52 -10.92
C ASN A 99 3.96 5.21 -9.57
N GLY A 100 3.12 6.23 -9.31
CA GLY A 100 3.07 6.91 -8.02
C GLY A 100 2.42 6.07 -6.90
N PHE A 101 1.76 4.96 -7.21
CA PHE A 101 0.94 4.21 -6.25
C PHE A 101 1.73 3.62 -5.07
N PRO A 102 2.89 2.96 -5.27
CA PRO A 102 3.69 2.45 -4.15
C PRO A 102 4.15 3.55 -3.19
N TYR A 103 4.51 4.73 -3.71
CA TYR A 103 4.87 5.89 -2.90
C TYR A 103 3.69 6.39 -2.07
N LEU A 104 2.50 6.42 -2.66
CA LEU A 104 1.28 6.83 -1.98
C LEU A 104 0.96 5.89 -0.82
N VAL A 105 1.00 4.58 -1.04
CA VAL A 105 0.68 3.57 -0.01
C VAL A 105 1.71 3.60 1.12
N ALA A 106 3.00 3.68 0.79
CA ALA A 106 4.06 3.81 1.78
C ALA A 106 3.90 5.08 2.64
N GLY A 107 3.65 6.22 2.00
CA GLY A 107 3.42 7.50 2.68
C GLY A 107 2.17 7.49 3.55
N ALA A 108 1.04 6.96 3.05
CA ALA A 108 -0.21 6.92 3.79
C ALA A 108 -0.15 5.97 5.00
N LEU A 109 0.56 4.85 4.90
CA LEU A 109 0.71 3.90 6.01
C LEU A 109 1.66 4.42 7.11
N THR A 110 2.72 5.11 6.73
CA THR A 110 3.82 5.42 7.65
C THR A 110 3.94 6.88 8.02
N GLY A 111 3.33 7.77 7.24
CA GLY A 111 3.44 9.22 7.39
C GLY A 111 3.02 9.70 8.78
N HIS A 112 2.06 9.04 9.43
CA HIS A 112 1.62 9.42 10.77
C HIS A 112 2.71 9.25 11.85
N HIS A 113 3.63 8.29 11.70
CA HIS A 113 4.78 8.15 12.59
C HIS A 113 5.82 9.25 12.36
N PHE A 114 6.08 9.59 11.09
CA PHE A 114 6.96 10.71 10.74
C PHE A 114 6.39 12.05 11.22
N LEU A 115 5.08 12.25 11.04
CA LEU A 115 4.40 13.44 11.52
C LEU A 115 4.47 13.52 13.05
N ALA A 116 4.20 12.44 13.77
CA ALA A 116 4.33 12.41 15.23
C ALA A 116 5.75 12.76 15.69
N PHE A 117 6.78 12.20 15.02
CA PHE A 117 8.18 12.52 15.30
C PHE A 117 8.51 13.99 15.03
N LEU A 118 8.08 14.55 13.89
CA LEU A 118 8.28 15.96 13.55
C LEU A 118 7.60 16.90 14.55
N LEU A 119 6.35 16.60 14.94
CA LEU A 119 5.63 17.38 15.94
C LEU A 119 6.34 17.33 17.29
N GLN A 120 6.80 16.15 17.72
CA GLN A 120 7.55 15.99 18.97
C GLN A 120 8.89 16.73 18.93
N HIS A 121 9.60 16.73 17.81
CA HIS A 121 10.93 17.34 17.74
C HIS A 121 10.89 18.87 17.51
N HIS A 122 9.97 19.35 16.67
CA HIS A 122 9.91 20.77 16.29
C HIS A 122 8.91 21.60 17.11
N LEU A 123 7.76 21.06 17.53
CA LEU A 123 6.74 21.84 18.24
C LEU A 123 6.91 21.84 19.76
N VAL A 124 7.62 20.88 20.34
CA VAL A 124 7.93 20.89 21.79
C VAL A 124 8.81 22.08 22.15
N LYS A 125 9.67 22.55 21.24
CA LYS A 125 10.41 23.82 21.39
C LYS A 125 9.49 25.05 21.46
N ARG A 126 8.25 24.93 20.99
CA ARG A 126 7.26 26.01 20.91
C ARG A 126 6.14 25.90 21.96
N LYS A 127 6.30 25.23 23.11
CA LYS A 127 5.33 25.21 24.25
C LYS A 127 3.84 24.91 23.94
N HIS A 128 3.47 24.65 22.69
CA HIS A 128 2.10 24.42 22.24
C HIS A 128 1.97 22.95 21.88
N THR A 129 1.50 22.16 22.84
CA THR A 129 1.17 20.75 22.68
C THR A 129 -0.15 20.63 21.92
N ILE A 130 -0.08 20.65 20.59
CA ILE A 130 -1.23 20.28 19.76
C ILE A 130 -1.42 18.77 19.90
N ASN A 131 -2.41 18.36 20.67
CA ASN A 131 -2.77 16.95 20.81
C ASN A 131 -3.55 16.49 19.57
N ILE A 132 -2.84 16.23 18.47
CA ILE A 132 -3.43 15.66 17.26
C ILE A 132 -3.76 14.20 17.56
N ARG A 133 -5.07 13.87 17.59
CA ARG A 133 -5.51 12.48 17.70
C ARG A 133 -4.87 11.65 16.58
N ARG A 134 -4.30 10.49 16.91
CA ARG A 134 -3.63 9.57 15.98
C ARG A 134 -4.43 9.33 14.68
N LYS A 135 -5.75 9.20 14.79
CA LYS A 135 -6.66 9.01 13.66
C LYS A 135 -6.65 10.18 12.67
N THR A 136 -6.64 11.41 13.17
CA THR A 136 -6.53 12.63 12.35
C THR A 136 -5.17 12.73 11.68
N ALA A 137 -4.10 12.33 12.39
CA ALA A 137 -2.75 12.27 11.80
C ALA A 137 -2.69 11.30 10.62
N VAL A 138 -3.30 10.11 10.73
CA VAL A 138 -3.40 9.14 9.61
C VAL A 138 -4.09 9.78 8.41
N PHE A 139 -5.26 10.40 8.60
CA PHE A 139 -5.97 11.07 7.52
C PHE A 139 -5.15 12.20 6.86
N LEU A 140 -4.58 13.10 7.67
CA LEU A 140 -3.76 14.20 7.16
C LEU A 140 -2.54 13.69 6.38
N THR A 141 -1.90 12.62 6.85
CA THR A 141 -0.72 12.07 6.17
C THR A 141 -1.08 11.31 4.91
N ALA A 142 -2.26 10.67 4.83
CA ALA A 142 -2.78 10.12 3.60
C ALA A 142 -3.08 11.22 2.57
N ALA A 143 -3.75 12.30 2.99
CA ALA A 143 -4.03 13.46 2.13
C ALA A 143 -2.75 14.15 1.65
N ALA A 144 -1.78 14.36 2.54
CA ALA A 144 -0.49 14.94 2.20
C ALA A 144 0.30 14.04 1.24
N SER A 145 0.28 12.72 1.45
CA SER A 145 0.93 11.76 0.56
C SER A 145 0.28 11.78 -0.83
N MET A 146 -1.05 11.83 -0.90
CA MET A 146 -1.77 11.95 -2.16
C MET A 146 -1.42 13.24 -2.90
N TRP A 147 -1.36 14.38 -2.19
CA TRP A 147 -0.95 15.66 -2.77
C TRP A 147 0.49 15.61 -3.29
N ALA A 148 1.42 15.08 -2.51
CA ALA A 148 2.82 14.95 -2.88
C ALA A 148 3.01 14.06 -4.11
N VAL A 149 2.34 12.89 -4.15
CA VAL A 149 2.39 11.96 -5.28
C VAL A 149 1.76 12.57 -6.53
N ARG A 150 0.63 13.27 -6.41
CA ARG A 150 0.01 13.95 -7.55
C ARG A 150 0.92 15.02 -8.15
N ARG A 151 1.67 15.73 -7.30
CA ARG A 151 2.66 16.73 -7.73
C ARG A 151 3.87 16.09 -8.39
N ALA A 152 4.37 14.97 -7.85
CA ALA A 152 5.53 14.27 -8.38
C ALA A 152 5.21 13.47 -9.67
N PHE A 153 3.99 12.94 -9.79
CA PHE A 153 3.56 12.06 -10.88
C PHE A 153 2.26 12.56 -11.52
N PRO A 154 2.29 13.67 -12.28
CA PRO A 154 1.08 14.29 -12.84
C PRO A 154 0.34 13.41 -13.86
N ASN A 155 1.04 12.44 -14.47
CA ASN A 155 0.50 11.57 -15.51
C ASN A 155 -0.12 10.27 -14.97
N THR A 156 -0.09 10.02 -13.66
CA THR A 156 -0.71 8.83 -13.08
C THR A 156 -2.23 9.01 -13.00
N LYS A 157 -3.00 7.97 -13.35
CA LYS A 157 -4.46 7.99 -13.25
C LYS A 157 -4.86 8.32 -11.80
N THR A 158 -5.52 9.46 -11.61
CA THR A 158 -5.85 9.98 -10.27
C THR A 158 -6.95 9.20 -9.57
N LEU A 159 -7.74 8.44 -10.33
CA LEU A 159 -8.91 7.71 -9.85
C LEU A 159 -8.53 6.66 -8.78
N ASP A 160 -7.45 5.92 -8.98
CA ASP A 160 -6.96 4.93 -8.00
C ASP A 160 -6.49 5.59 -6.70
N PHE A 161 -5.89 6.78 -6.80
CA PHE A 161 -5.44 7.56 -5.65
C PHE A 161 -6.61 8.17 -4.88
N THR A 162 -7.62 8.68 -5.58
CA THR A 162 -8.82 9.22 -4.94
C THR A 162 -9.57 8.11 -4.23
N PHE A 163 -9.75 6.93 -4.84
CA PHE A 163 -10.41 5.81 -4.18
C PHE A 163 -9.63 5.32 -2.97
N PHE A 164 -8.31 5.17 -3.08
CA PHE A 164 -7.51 4.78 -1.93
C PHE A 164 -7.65 5.78 -0.76
N THR A 165 -7.50 7.07 -1.02
CA THR A 165 -7.61 8.11 0.02
C THR A 165 -9.03 8.17 0.59
N LEU A 166 -10.05 8.03 -0.25
CA LEU A 166 -11.45 7.99 0.17
C LEU A 166 -11.72 6.78 1.08
N VAL A 167 -11.31 5.58 0.67
CA VAL A 167 -11.47 4.35 1.46
C VAL A 167 -10.76 4.50 2.81
N ARG A 168 -9.56 5.09 2.84
CA ARG A 168 -8.86 5.39 4.09
C ARG A 168 -9.57 6.43 4.96
N GLY A 169 -10.14 7.46 4.34
CA GLY A 169 -10.97 8.43 5.04
C GLY A 169 -12.19 7.78 5.67
N LEU A 170 -12.88 6.92 4.92
CA LEU A 170 -14.03 6.16 5.38
C LEU A 170 -13.65 5.18 6.49
N ASP A 171 -12.52 4.49 6.40
CA ASP A 171 -12.00 3.60 7.45
C ASP A 171 -11.76 4.36 8.78
N VAL A 172 -11.17 5.55 8.71
CA VAL A 172 -10.98 6.42 9.88
C VAL A 172 -12.32 6.90 10.46
N LEU A 173 -13.28 7.26 9.59
CA LEU A 173 -14.62 7.67 10.00
C LEU A 173 -15.41 6.52 10.62
N ALA A 174 -15.33 5.33 10.03
CA ALA A 174 -15.95 4.11 10.53
C ALA A 174 -15.39 3.77 11.91
N HIS A 175 -14.07 3.73 12.08
CA HIS A 175 -13.45 3.54 13.39
C HIS A 175 -13.81 4.62 14.41
N ARG A 176 -14.08 5.85 13.98
CA ARG A 176 -14.57 6.91 14.88
C ARG A 176 -16.03 6.71 15.24
N ALA A 177 -16.84 6.28 14.28
CA ALA A 177 -18.24 5.93 14.47
C ALA A 177 -18.38 4.74 15.44
N TYR A 178 -17.58 3.69 15.27
CA TYR A 178 -17.54 2.52 16.14
C TYR A 178 -17.19 2.85 17.60
N ASP A 179 -16.33 3.83 17.84
CA ASP A 179 -15.99 4.27 19.20
C ASP A 179 -17.07 5.17 19.84
N SER A 180 -18.03 5.67 19.06
CA SER A 180 -19.06 6.57 19.57
C SER A 180 -20.04 5.83 20.48
N PRO A 181 -20.31 6.33 21.71
CA PRO A 181 -21.26 5.70 22.63
C PRO A 181 -22.68 5.69 22.07
N MET A 182 -23.04 6.68 21.22
CA MET A 182 -24.35 6.70 20.57
C MET A 182 -24.54 5.53 19.60
N ILE A 183 -23.49 5.19 18.83
CA ILE A 183 -23.56 4.10 17.86
C ILE A 183 -23.56 2.75 18.57
N LYS A 184 -22.74 2.59 19.63
CA LYS A 184 -22.76 1.37 20.44
C LYS A 184 -24.10 1.10 21.12
N LYS A 185 -24.87 2.15 21.43
CA LYS A 185 -26.20 2.00 22.03
C LYS A 185 -27.28 1.65 21.00
N ASN A 186 -27.16 2.15 19.78
CA ASN A 186 -28.20 2.04 18.75
C ASN A 186 -27.97 0.91 17.74
N VAL A 187 -26.73 0.44 17.57
CA VAL A 187 -26.36 -0.58 16.59
C VAL A 187 -26.10 -1.91 17.30
N PRO A 188 -26.72 -3.01 16.87
CA PRO A 188 -26.53 -4.32 17.50
C PRO A 188 -25.09 -4.82 17.34
N SER A 189 -24.57 -5.51 18.36
CA SER A 189 -23.17 -5.95 18.43
C SER A 189 -22.73 -6.79 17.24
N TRP A 190 -23.59 -7.69 16.74
CA TRP A 190 -23.30 -8.53 15.58
C TRP A 190 -22.97 -7.71 14.32
N MET A 191 -23.61 -6.55 14.14
CA MET A 191 -23.36 -5.70 12.97
C MET A 191 -22.01 -4.98 13.09
N LEU A 192 -21.53 -4.73 14.32
CA LEU A 192 -20.20 -4.16 14.56
C LEU A 192 -19.10 -5.21 14.34
N GLU A 193 -19.36 -6.47 14.70
CA GLU A 193 -18.42 -7.58 14.56
C GLU A 193 -18.33 -8.10 13.12
N TYR A 194 -19.48 -8.28 12.45
CA TYR A 194 -19.56 -8.90 11.12
C TYR A 194 -19.80 -7.92 9.97
N GLY A 195 -20.00 -6.62 10.26
CA GLY A 195 -20.31 -5.62 9.23
C GLY A 195 -19.24 -5.51 8.15
N SER A 196 -17.96 -5.62 8.52
CA SER A 196 -16.84 -5.61 7.57
C SER A 196 -16.90 -6.80 6.61
N VAL A 197 -17.25 -7.99 7.11
CA VAL A 197 -17.42 -9.22 6.32
C VAL A 197 -18.59 -9.09 5.36
N GLY A 198 -19.71 -8.51 5.81
CA GLY A 198 -20.89 -8.27 4.99
C GLY A 198 -20.58 -7.31 3.83
N VAL A 199 -19.98 -6.15 4.13
CA VAL A 199 -19.59 -5.16 3.11
C VAL A 199 -18.61 -5.76 2.11
N PHE A 200 -17.61 -6.52 2.58
CA PHE A 200 -16.66 -7.20 1.71
C PHE A 200 -17.36 -8.21 0.78
N THR A 201 -18.24 -9.04 1.34
CA THR A 201 -19.00 -10.04 0.57
C THR A 201 -19.83 -9.37 -0.51
N ILE A 202 -20.59 -8.32 -0.17
CA ILE A 202 -21.41 -7.57 -1.13
C ILE A 202 -20.53 -6.97 -2.23
N ALA A 203 -19.41 -6.34 -1.89
CA ALA A 203 -18.50 -5.78 -2.87
C ALA A 203 -17.93 -6.86 -3.82
N CYS A 204 -17.55 -8.02 -3.29
CA CYS A 204 -17.09 -9.16 -4.10
C CYS A 204 -18.20 -9.69 -5.01
N THR A 205 -19.42 -9.81 -4.51
CA THR A 205 -20.59 -10.24 -5.30
C THR A 205 -20.87 -9.26 -6.44
N GLU A 206 -20.86 -7.96 -6.18
CA GLU A 206 -21.04 -6.92 -7.20
C GLU A 206 -19.95 -6.94 -8.28
N ILE A 207 -18.68 -7.10 -7.87
CA ILE A 207 -17.56 -7.21 -8.81
C ILE A 207 -17.73 -8.45 -9.69
N MET A 208 -18.05 -9.61 -9.11
CA MET A 208 -18.29 -10.84 -9.85
C MET A 208 -19.51 -10.72 -10.77
N PHE A 209 -20.60 -10.11 -10.29
CA PHE A 209 -21.80 -9.87 -11.08
C PHE A 209 -21.50 -9.00 -12.30
N THR A 210 -20.78 -7.89 -12.10
CA THR A 210 -20.36 -7.00 -13.20
C THR A 210 -19.50 -7.75 -14.21
N TRP A 211 -18.59 -8.62 -13.76
CA TRP A 211 -17.75 -9.44 -14.63
C TRP A 211 -18.55 -10.44 -15.49
N PHE A 212 -19.58 -11.08 -14.95
CA PHE A 212 -20.32 -12.12 -15.67
C PHE A 212 -21.47 -11.57 -16.52
N TYR A 213 -22.16 -10.53 -16.04
CA TYR A 213 -23.42 -10.10 -16.65
C TYR A 213 -23.35 -8.75 -17.37
N GLN A 214 -22.42 -7.86 -16.98
CA GLN A 214 -22.31 -6.50 -17.55
C GLN A 214 -20.85 -6.09 -17.81
N PRO A 215 -20.10 -6.85 -18.62
CA PRO A 215 -18.69 -6.58 -18.88
C PRO A 215 -18.45 -5.22 -19.55
N GLU A 216 -19.46 -4.65 -20.21
CA GLU A 216 -19.41 -3.31 -20.80
C GLU A 216 -19.22 -2.17 -19.79
N LEU A 217 -19.54 -2.39 -18.51
CA LEU A 217 -19.34 -1.42 -17.43
C LEU A 217 -17.91 -1.44 -16.87
N LEU A 218 -17.11 -2.47 -17.19
CA LEU A 218 -15.73 -2.53 -16.76
C LEU A 218 -14.86 -1.56 -17.58
N PRO A 219 -13.89 -0.87 -16.94
CA PRO A 219 -12.97 0.00 -17.65
C PRO A 219 -12.18 -0.82 -18.69
N ARG A 220 -12.27 -0.42 -19.96
CA ARG A 220 -11.54 -1.01 -21.10
C ARG A 220 -10.06 -0.66 -21.10
#